data_AF-A0A073JUD1-F1
#
_entry.id   AF-A0A073JUD1-F1
#
_cell.length_a   1.000
_cell.length_b   1.000
_cell.length_c   1.000
_cell.angle_alpha   90.00
_cell.angle_beta   90.00
_cell.angle_gamma   90.00
#
_symmetry.space_group_name_H-M   'P 1'
#
loop_
_entity.id
_entity.type
_entity.pdbx_description
1 polymer ?
#
loop_
_entity_poly.entity_id
_entity_poly.type
_entity_poly.pdbx_seq_one_letter_code
_entity_poly.pdbx_strand_id
1 'polypeptide(L)'
;MYNKKWIFTYFILVITTFYFGYINTESGSTEGKIYNLLEFEDVLLVFGINTFSIIVLFFLSFFGGSIPFIFKLLYSIGSAAKASGVSPLIYFPISLCHGLFEIIALFIILSIAKESIVLFIDIVKKKKNSKEFKSFMINTLKRELPILVGILIIGALIEVYISNRLFVWVMTS
;
A
#
# COMPACT_ATOMS: atom_id res chain seq x y z
N MET A 1 -13.86 13.35 -1.45
CA MET A 1 -12.65 12.50 -1.38
C MET A 1 -12.65 11.40 -2.45
N TYR A 2 -13.58 10.44 -2.42
CA TYR A 2 -13.59 9.31 -3.36
C TYR A 2 -14.57 9.53 -4.53
N ASN A 3 -14.07 9.61 -5.76
CA ASN A 3 -14.91 9.65 -6.95
C ASN A 3 -14.43 8.64 -7.99
N LYS A 4 -15.33 8.18 -8.88
CA LYS A 4 -15.03 7.12 -9.85
C LYS A 4 -13.84 7.44 -10.75
N LYS A 5 -13.75 8.70 -11.22
CA LYS A 5 -12.63 9.17 -12.05
C LYS A 5 -11.30 9.04 -11.31
N TRP A 6 -11.26 9.42 -10.04
CA TRP A 6 -10.08 9.38 -9.19
C TRP A 6 -9.64 7.95 -8.86
N ILE A 7 -10.60 7.06 -8.58
CA ILE A 7 -10.32 5.63 -8.39
C ILE A 7 -9.70 5.05 -9.67
N PHE A 8 -10.28 5.37 -10.82
CA PHE A 8 -9.76 4.91 -12.12
C PHE A 8 -8.35 5.47 -12.41
N THR A 9 -8.12 6.76 -12.15
CA THR A 9 -6.78 7.36 -12.27
C THR A 9 -5.77 6.68 -11.35
N TYR A 10 -6.15 6.41 -10.10
CA TYR A 10 -5.28 5.70 -9.16
C TYR A 10 -4.97 4.29 -9.65
N PHE A 11 -5.95 3.56 -10.18
CA PHE A 11 -5.74 2.23 -10.72
C PHE A 11 -4.75 2.21 -11.89
N ILE A 12 -4.86 3.19 -12.81
CA ILE A 12 -3.87 3.37 -13.88
C ILE A 12 -2.49 3.65 -13.28
N LEU A 13 -2.39 4.53 -12.28
CA LEU A 13 -1.11 4.82 -11.62
C LEU A 13 -0.50 3.58 -10.98
N VAL A 14 -1.29 2.77 -10.26
CA VAL A 14 -0.84 1.51 -9.67
C VAL A 14 -0.25 0.61 -10.75
N ILE A 15 -1.00 0.31 -11.82
CA ILE A 15 -0.51 -0.56 -12.90
C ILE A 15 0.77 -0.01 -13.51
N THR A 16 0.81 1.29 -13.79
CA THR A 16 1.94 1.91 -14.48
C THR A 16 3.19 1.88 -13.60
N THR A 17 3.10 2.32 -12.34
CA THR A 17 4.23 2.34 -11.41
C THR A 17 4.70 0.93 -11.06
N PHE A 18 3.77 0.01 -10.88
CA PHE A 18 4.04 -1.41 -10.68
C PHE A 18 4.83 -1.97 -11.87
N TYR A 19 4.34 -1.75 -13.10
CA TYR A 19 4.98 -2.23 -14.32
C TYR A 19 6.38 -1.64 -14.50
N PHE A 20 6.56 -0.35 -14.20
CA PHE A 20 7.88 0.27 -14.18
C PHE A 20 8.83 -0.38 -13.17
N GLY A 21 8.36 -0.68 -11.95
CA GLY A 21 9.13 -1.42 -10.95
C GLY A 21 9.56 -2.79 -11.44
N TYR A 22 8.63 -3.50 -12.08
CA TYR A 22 8.88 -4.81 -12.66
C TYR A 22 9.94 -4.73 -13.76
N ILE A 23 9.77 -3.93 -14.82
CA ILE A 23 10.70 -3.98 -15.97
C ILE A 23 12.13 -3.54 -15.63
N ASN A 24 12.30 -2.59 -14.69
CA ASN A 24 13.59 -2.00 -14.33
C ASN A 24 14.38 -2.80 -13.28
N THR A 25 13.82 -3.87 -12.74
CA THR A 25 14.52 -4.71 -11.75
C THR A 25 15.20 -5.87 -12.46
N GLU A 26 16.35 -6.33 -11.97
CA GLU A 26 16.97 -7.55 -12.48
C GLU A 26 16.21 -8.79 -12.00
N SER A 27 16.07 -9.81 -12.86
CA SER A 27 15.41 -11.05 -12.48
C SER A 27 16.27 -11.83 -11.49
N GLY A 28 15.68 -12.23 -10.36
CA GLY A 28 16.34 -13.16 -9.44
C GLY A 28 16.29 -14.61 -9.96
N SER A 29 17.13 -15.48 -9.39
CA SER A 29 17.02 -16.93 -9.58
C SER A 29 16.19 -17.59 -8.47
N THR A 30 15.50 -18.68 -8.78
CA THR A 30 14.80 -19.54 -7.82
C THR A 30 15.61 -20.76 -7.39
N GLU A 31 16.71 -21.06 -8.09
CA GLU A 31 17.57 -22.21 -7.81
C GLU A 31 18.12 -22.17 -6.38
N GLY A 32 17.88 -23.25 -5.62
CA GLY A 32 18.40 -23.43 -4.26
C GLY A 32 17.68 -22.62 -3.16
N LYS A 33 16.58 -21.92 -3.46
CA LYS A 33 15.80 -21.21 -2.43
C LYS A 33 14.98 -22.18 -1.59
N ILE A 34 15.14 -22.09 -0.27
CA ILE A 34 14.29 -22.78 0.71
C ILE A 34 13.12 -21.84 1.05
N TYR A 35 11.90 -22.32 0.85
CA TYR A 35 10.68 -21.58 1.17
C TYR A 35 10.16 -21.99 2.53
N ASN A 36 10.36 -21.12 3.52
CA ASN A 36 9.85 -21.35 4.88
C ASN A 36 8.39 -20.92 4.98
N LEU A 37 7.62 -21.72 5.74
CA LEU A 37 6.29 -21.33 6.17
C LEU A 37 6.41 -20.24 7.23
N LEU A 38 5.63 -19.17 7.07
CA LEU A 38 5.51 -18.13 8.08
C LEU A 38 4.64 -18.63 9.24
N GLU A 39 5.07 -18.31 10.45
CA GLU A 39 4.40 -18.68 11.69
C GLU A 39 3.56 -17.51 12.23
N PHE A 40 2.87 -17.74 13.35
CA PHE A 40 2.04 -16.70 13.96
C PHE A 40 2.86 -15.46 14.40
N GLU A 41 4.10 -15.66 14.84
CA GLU A 41 4.99 -14.57 15.24
C GLU A 41 5.27 -13.61 14.07
N ASP A 42 5.34 -14.15 12.85
CA ASP A 42 5.51 -13.37 11.63
C ASP A 42 4.30 -12.49 11.31
N VAL A 43 3.08 -12.89 11.74
CA VAL A 43 1.87 -12.05 11.58
C VAL A 43 2.07 -10.72 12.28
N LEU A 44 2.56 -10.74 13.52
CA LEU A 44 2.77 -9.53 14.32
C LEU A 44 3.87 -8.66 13.71
N LEU A 45 4.93 -9.29 13.18
CA LEU A 45 6.03 -8.58 12.52
C LEU A 45 5.56 -7.91 11.23
N VAL A 46 4.92 -8.66 10.33
CA VAL A 46 4.38 -8.17 9.05
C VAL A 46 3.37 -7.05 9.30
N PHE A 47 2.41 -7.30 10.20
CA PHE A 47 1.43 -6.30 10.60
C PHE A 47 2.10 -5.04 11.17
N GLY A 48 3.10 -5.20 12.03
CA GLY A 48 3.82 -4.10 12.65
C GLY A 48 4.56 -3.22 11.65
N ILE A 49 5.30 -3.82 10.71
CA ILE A 49 6.05 -3.11 9.65
C ILE A 49 5.09 -2.36 8.73
N ASN A 50 4.03 -3.03 8.27
CA ASN A 50 3.06 -2.43 7.35
C ASN A 50 2.27 -1.31 8.02
N THR A 51 1.84 -1.53 9.27
CA THR A 51 1.13 -0.51 10.05
C THR A 51 2.00 0.70 10.33
N PHE A 52 3.26 0.50 10.74
CA PHE A 52 4.19 1.60 10.96
C PHE A 52 4.38 2.44 9.69
N SER A 53 4.64 1.77 8.55
CA SER A 53 4.82 2.42 7.25
C SER A 53 3.58 3.24 6.85
N ILE A 54 2.39 2.66 6.98
CA ILE A 54 1.13 3.32 6.64
C ILE A 54 0.81 4.48 7.60
N ILE A 55 1.10 4.35 8.89
CA ILE A 55 0.91 5.45 9.86
C ILE A 55 1.83 6.62 9.52
N VAL A 56 3.10 6.37 9.20
CA VAL A 56 4.03 7.43 8.78
C VAL A 56 3.50 8.15 7.53
N LEU A 57 3.06 7.40 6.53
CA LEU A 57 2.48 7.98 5.31
C LEU A 57 1.17 8.73 5.58
N PHE A 58 0.36 8.24 6.50
CA PHE A 58 -0.88 8.90 6.90
C PHE A 58 -0.59 10.28 7.47
N PHE A 59 0.37 10.44 8.38
CA PHE A 59 0.72 11.75 8.93
C PHE A 59 1.37 12.67 7.88
N LEU A 60 2.23 12.13 7.01
CA LEU A 60 2.81 12.89 5.90
C LEU A 60 1.77 13.37 4.89
N SER A 61 0.65 12.66 4.76
CA SER A 61 -0.41 13.02 3.82
C SER A 61 -1.02 14.39 4.10
N PHE A 62 -1.09 14.84 5.36
CA PHE A 62 -1.62 16.16 5.69
C PHE A 62 -0.80 17.31 5.08
N PHE A 63 0.44 17.04 4.67
CA PHE A 63 1.33 18.01 4.02
C PHE A 63 1.58 17.66 2.54
N GLY A 64 0.92 16.64 2.00
CA GLY A 64 1.19 16.11 0.65
C GLY A 64 2.50 15.31 0.52
N GLY A 65 3.27 15.18 1.61
CA GLY A 65 4.59 14.54 1.60
C GLY A 65 4.53 13.02 1.34
N SER A 66 3.38 12.38 1.49
CA SER A 66 3.21 10.94 1.26
C SER A 66 3.26 10.54 -0.21
N ILE A 67 2.95 11.46 -1.14
CA ILE A 67 2.84 11.19 -2.58
C ILE A 67 4.08 10.47 -3.16
N PRO A 68 5.32 11.00 -3.03
CA PRO A 68 6.50 10.33 -3.58
C PRO A 68 6.75 8.95 -2.97
N PHE A 69 6.45 8.77 -1.68
CA PHE A 69 6.63 7.47 -1.02
C PHE A 69 5.59 6.44 -1.43
N ILE A 70 4.35 6.85 -1.74
CA ILE A 70 3.34 5.96 -2.31
C ILE A 70 3.82 5.41 -3.65
N PHE A 71 4.37 6.26 -4.52
CA PHE A 71 4.95 5.80 -5.78
C PHE A 71 6.14 4.87 -5.56
N LYS A 72 7.01 5.19 -4.60
CA LYS A 72 8.14 4.32 -4.24
C LYS A 72 7.67 2.94 -3.77
N LEU A 73 6.64 2.87 -2.92
CA LEU A 73 6.09 1.59 -2.46
C LEU A 73 5.50 0.78 -3.61
N LEU A 74 4.67 1.39 -4.45
CA LEU A 74 4.09 0.71 -5.62
C LEU A 74 5.17 0.18 -6.58
N TYR A 75 6.24 0.96 -6.78
CA TYR A 75 7.39 0.54 -7.57
C TYR A 75 8.10 -0.65 -6.89
N SER A 76 8.32 -0.59 -5.58
CA SER A 76 8.97 -1.65 -4.82
C SER A 76 8.19 -2.97 -4.88
N ILE A 77 6.85 -2.95 -4.89
CA ILE A 77 6.04 -4.17 -5.06
C ILE A 77 6.32 -4.80 -6.45
N GLY A 78 6.37 -3.99 -7.51
CA GLY A 78 6.72 -4.47 -8.85
C GLY A 78 8.15 -5.01 -8.95
N SER A 79 9.08 -4.32 -8.30
CA SER A 79 10.47 -4.72 -8.21
C SER A 79 10.63 -6.06 -7.48
N ALA A 80 9.99 -6.22 -6.32
CA ALA A 80 10.00 -7.43 -5.51
C ALA A 80 9.47 -8.65 -6.30
N ALA A 81 8.43 -8.46 -7.11
CA ALA A 81 7.90 -9.51 -7.97
C ALA A 81 8.95 -10.08 -8.93
N LYS A 82 9.71 -9.22 -9.63
CA LYS A 82 10.75 -9.68 -10.56
C LYS A 82 11.99 -10.21 -9.83
N ALA A 83 12.38 -9.57 -8.74
CA ALA A 83 13.50 -10.00 -7.91
C ALA A 83 13.27 -11.36 -7.24
N SER A 84 12.00 -11.75 -7.03
CA SER A 84 11.67 -13.07 -6.48
C SER A 84 12.16 -14.23 -7.35
N GLY A 85 12.27 -14.00 -8.68
CA GLY A 85 12.55 -15.03 -9.69
C GLY A 85 11.35 -15.93 -10.01
N VAL A 86 10.22 -15.74 -9.33
CA VAL A 86 9.00 -16.53 -9.52
C VAL A 86 8.27 -16.04 -10.76
N SER A 87 7.67 -16.97 -11.51
CA SER A 87 6.81 -16.62 -12.64
C SER A 87 5.74 -15.62 -12.19
N PRO A 88 5.55 -14.49 -12.91
CA PRO A 88 4.52 -13.49 -12.59
C PRO A 88 3.11 -14.07 -12.48
N LEU A 89 2.82 -15.13 -13.25
CA LEU A 89 1.53 -15.83 -13.23
C LEU A 89 1.24 -16.53 -11.89
N ILE A 90 2.28 -16.86 -11.13
CA ILE A 90 2.16 -17.47 -9.79
C ILE A 90 2.26 -16.38 -8.73
N TYR A 91 3.25 -15.48 -8.86
CA TYR A 91 3.52 -14.47 -7.86
C TYR A 91 2.34 -13.51 -7.68
N PHE A 92 1.72 -13.05 -8.77
CA PHE A 92 0.67 -12.04 -8.67
C PHE A 92 -0.61 -12.52 -8.01
N PRO A 93 -1.24 -13.63 -8.41
CA PRO A 93 -2.48 -14.05 -7.75
C PRO A 93 -2.29 -14.27 -6.25
N ILE A 94 -1.15 -14.86 -5.86
CA ILE A 94 -0.85 -15.17 -4.47
C ILE A 94 -0.55 -13.90 -3.67
N SER A 95 0.23 -12.97 -4.23
CA SER A 95 0.60 -11.73 -3.55
C SER A 95 -0.51 -10.68 -3.58
N LEU A 96 -1.38 -10.70 -4.59
CA LEU A 96 -2.50 -9.77 -4.73
C LEU A 96 -3.51 -9.94 -3.59
N CYS A 97 -3.67 -11.14 -3.04
CA CYS A 97 -4.60 -11.38 -1.93
C CYS A 97 -4.32 -10.49 -0.73
N HIS A 98 -3.05 -10.30 -0.33
CA HIS A 98 -2.70 -9.36 0.75
C HIS A 98 -2.35 -7.97 0.21
N GLY A 99 -1.63 -7.88 -0.92
CA GLY A 99 -1.23 -6.62 -1.53
C GLY A 99 -2.40 -5.72 -1.94
N LEU A 100 -3.59 -6.28 -2.17
CA LEU A 100 -4.81 -5.49 -2.41
C LEU A 100 -5.14 -4.58 -1.22
N PHE A 101 -4.99 -5.06 0.03
CA PHE A 101 -5.28 -4.28 1.22
C PHE A 101 -4.31 -3.10 1.37
N GLU A 102 -3.03 -3.32 1.06
CA GLU A 102 -2.04 -2.24 1.02
C GLU A 102 -2.36 -1.23 -0.09
N ILE A 103 -2.71 -1.68 -1.29
CA ILE A 103 -3.09 -0.80 -2.40
C ILE A 103 -4.32 0.05 -2.03
N ILE A 104 -5.30 -0.51 -1.32
CA ILE A 104 -6.46 0.24 -0.81
C ILE A 104 -6.02 1.25 0.27
N ALA A 105 -5.13 0.86 1.19
CA ALA A 105 -4.61 1.76 2.22
C ALA A 105 -3.87 2.96 1.59
N LEU A 106 -3.01 2.71 0.61
CA LEU A 106 -2.30 3.74 -0.15
C LEU A 106 -3.26 4.66 -0.92
N PHE A 107 -4.38 4.15 -1.45
CA PHE A 107 -5.42 4.96 -2.08
C PHE A 107 -6.08 5.95 -1.11
N ILE A 108 -6.41 5.49 0.10
CA ILE A 108 -7.01 6.33 1.15
C ILE A 108 -6.02 7.45 1.50
N ILE A 109 -4.75 7.11 1.75
CA ILE A 109 -3.70 8.08 2.08
C ILE A 109 -3.50 9.09 0.95
N LEU A 110 -3.45 8.63 -0.31
CA LEU A 110 -3.30 9.53 -1.46
C LEU A 110 -4.49 10.48 -1.59
N SER A 111 -5.70 9.99 -1.29
CA SER A 111 -6.92 10.80 -1.34
C SER A 111 -6.92 11.86 -0.23
N ILE A 112 -6.43 11.53 0.97
CA ILE A 112 -6.21 12.50 2.05
C ILE A 112 -5.16 13.54 1.64
N ALA A 113 -4.05 13.10 1.02
CA ALA A 113 -3.00 14.00 0.55
C ALA A 113 -3.52 15.03 -0.45
N LYS A 114 -4.26 14.57 -1.45
CA LYS A 114 -4.92 15.43 -2.44
C LYS A 114 -5.84 16.44 -1.76
N GLU A 115 -6.72 16.00 -0.87
CA GLU A 115 -7.68 16.89 -0.21
C GLU A 115 -6.97 17.91 0.70
N SER A 116 -5.90 17.49 1.40
CA SER A 116 -5.06 18.34 2.25
C SER A 116 -4.38 19.44 1.43
N ILE A 117 -3.83 19.10 0.26
CA ILE A 117 -3.23 20.08 -0.67
C ILE A 117 -4.28 21.08 -1.16
N VAL A 118 -5.48 20.62 -1.53
CA VAL A 118 -6.57 21.51 -1.97
C VAL A 118 -6.98 22.47 -0.86
N LEU A 119 -7.17 21.98 0.37
CA LEU A 119 -7.50 22.82 1.51
C LEU A 119 -6.40 23.82 1.84
N PHE A 120 -5.14 23.39 1.77
CA PHE A 120 -4.00 24.28 1.98
C PHE A 120 -3.97 25.41 0.95
N ILE A 121 -4.16 25.10 -0.34
CA ILE A 121 -4.24 26.10 -1.43
C ILE A 121 -5.40 27.07 -1.19
N ASP A 122 -6.57 26.57 -0.77
CA ASP A 122 -7.73 27.42 -0.47
C ASP A 122 -7.48 28.38 0.71
N ILE A 123 -6.75 27.94 1.74
CA ILE A 123 -6.33 28.80 2.87
C ILE A 123 -5.38 29.88 2.40
N VAL A 124 -4.36 29.53 1.61
CA VAL A 124 -3.41 30.50 1.04
C VAL A 124 -4.14 31.54 0.17
N LYS A 125 -5.15 31.10 -0.59
CA LYS A 125 -6.02 31.98 -1.39
C LYS A 125 -7.08 32.73 -0.58
N LYS A 126 -7.08 32.62 0.76
CA LYS A 126 -8.05 33.21 1.69
C LYS A 126 -9.51 32.82 1.41
N LYS A 127 -9.73 31.67 0.76
CA LYS A 127 -11.09 31.13 0.48
C LYS A 127 -11.66 30.35 1.66
N LYS A 128 -10.80 29.87 2.55
CA LYS A 128 -11.15 29.04 3.72
C LYS A 128 -10.35 29.46 4.94
N ASN A 129 -10.84 29.10 6.13
CA ASN A 129 -10.18 29.36 7.40
C ASN A 129 -9.35 28.14 7.88
N SER A 130 -8.29 28.37 8.65
CA SER A 130 -7.46 27.32 9.29
C SER A 130 -8.27 26.37 10.18
N LYS A 131 -9.40 26.84 10.74
CA LYS A 131 -10.35 25.99 11.49
C LYS A 131 -10.89 24.83 10.65
N GLU A 132 -11.13 25.04 9.36
CA GLU A 132 -11.62 24.00 8.45
C GLU A 132 -10.58 22.91 8.24
N PHE A 133 -9.31 23.29 8.08
CA PHE A 133 -8.20 22.34 7.96
C PHE A 133 -8.01 21.52 9.23
N LYS A 134 -8.05 22.16 10.41
CA LYS A 134 -7.98 21.44 11.69
C LYS A 134 -9.15 20.46 11.86
N SER A 135 -10.36 20.87 11.50
CA SER A 135 -11.54 20.00 11.51
C SER A 135 -11.37 18.81 10.57
N PHE A 136 -10.87 19.05 9.35
CA PHE A 136 -10.55 17.99 8.39
C PHE A 136 -9.53 16.98 8.94
N MET A 137 -8.44 17.45 9.56
CA MET A 137 -7.43 16.57 10.17
C MET A 137 -8.02 15.68 11.26
N ILE A 138 -8.77 16.26 12.20
CA ILE A 138 -9.36 15.51 13.32
C ILE A 138 -10.38 14.49 12.82
N ASN A 139 -11.23 14.87 11.88
CA ASN A 139 -12.23 13.96 11.30
C ASN A 139 -11.58 12.82 10.52
N THR A 140 -10.52 13.13 9.76
CA THR A 140 -9.72 12.13 9.03
C THR A 140 -9.04 11.16 9.99
N LEU A 141 -8.45 11.64 11.08
CA LEU A 141 -7.83 10.80 12.10
C LEU A 141 -8.83 9.87 12.78
N LYS A 142 -10.01 10.38 13.16
CA LYS A 142 -11.04 9.56 13.81
C LYS A 142 -11.68 8.52 12.90
N ARG A 143 -11.80 8.83 11.60
CA ARG A 143 -12.53 7.97 10.65
C ARG A 143 -11.61 7.05 9.85
N GLU A 144 -10.57 7.60 9.22
CA GLU A 144 -9.76 6.86 8.25
C GLU A 144 -8.66 6.03 8.92
N LEU A 145 -8.08 6.50 10.03
CA LEU A 145 -7.01 5.76 10.72
C LEU A 145 -7.47 4.39 11.24
N PRO A 146 -8.64 4.24 11.90
CA PRO A 146 -9.12 2.91 12.30
C PRO A 146 -9.43 2.00 11.10
N ILE A 147 -9.93 2.56 10.00
CA ILE A 147 -10.18 1.81 8.76
C ILE A 147 -8.87 1.28 8.18
N LEU A 148 -7.83 2.12 8.11
CA LEU A 148 -6.50 1.71 7.66
C LEU A 148 -5.93 0.58 8.52
N VAL A 149 -5.97 0.71 9.85
CA VAL A 149 -5.51 -0.33 10.76
C VAL A 149 -6.29 -1.63 10.56
N GLY A 150 -7.62 -1.56 10.47
CA GLY A 150 -8.46 -2.75 10.25
C GLY A 150 -8.15 -3.47 8.94
N ILE A 151 -7.96 -2.72 7.85
CA ILE A 151 -7.57 -3.24 6.53
C ILE A 151 -6.21 -3.96 6.60
N LEU A 152 -5.24 -3.39 7.33
CA LEU A 152 -3.90 -3.97 7.44
C LEU A 152 -3.85 -5.23 8.31
N ILE A 153 -4.65 -5.30 9.38
CA ILE A 153 -4.79 -6.54 10.17
C ILE A 153 -5.31 -7.67 9.28
N ILE A 154 -6.37 -7.40 8.51
CA ILE A 154 -6.94 -8.40 7.59
C ILE A 154 -5.91 -8.80 6.52
N GLY A 155 -5.19 -7.82 5.96
CA GLY A 155 -4.12 -8.07 4.99
C GLY A 155 -3.02 -8.98 5.55
N ALA A 156 -2.51 -8.70 6.75
CA ALA A 156 -1.46 -9.49 7.38
C ALA A 156 -1.90 -10.93 7.70
N LEU A 157 -3.16 -11.11 8.15
CA LEU A 157 -3.71 -12.45 8.37
C LEU A 157 -3.80 -13.24 7.05
N ILE A 158 -4.26 -12.60 5.98
CA ILE A 158 -4.33 -13.23 4.65
C ILE A 158 -2.93 -13.55 4.12
N GLU A 159 -1.96 -12.66 4.34
CA GLU A 159 -0.58 -12.86 3.89
C GLU A 159 0.04 -14.11 4.50
N VAL A 160 -0.02 -14.25 5.83
CA VAL A 160 0.60 -15.37 6.53
C VAL A 160 -0.21 -16.66 6.36
N TYR A 161 -1.51 -16.62 6.57
CA TYR A 161 -2.32 -17.85 6.62
C TYR A 161 -2.78 -18.35 5.25
N ILE A 162 -2.84 -17.48 4.23
CA ILE A 162 -3.35 -17.85 2.90
C ILE A 162 -2.24 -17.72 1.87
N SER A 163 -1.71 -16.51 1.65
CA SER A 163 -0.74 -16.25 0.58
C SER A 163 0.53 -17.07 0.76
N ASN A 164 1.16 -17.06 1.94
CA ASN A 164 2.39 -17.80 2.18
C ASN A 164 2.19 -19.32 2.08
N ARG A 165 1.10 -19.86 2.63
CA ARG A 165 0.80 -21.30 2.54
C ARG A 165 0.56 -21.74 1.10
N LEU A 166 -0.21 -20.98 0.33
CA LEU A 166 -0.43 -21.24 -1.09
C LEU A 166 0.88 -21.15 -1.87
N PHE A 167 1.72 -20.16 -1.56
CA PHE A 167 3.02 -19.98 -2.19
C PHE A 167 3.92 -21.19 -1.97
N VAL A 168 4.10 -21.61 -0.72
CA VAL A 168 4.92 -22.78 -0.39
C VAL A 168 4.37 -24.02 -1.09
N TRP A 169 3.05 -24.25 -1.03
CA TRP A 169 2.42 -25.40 -1.68
C TRP A 169 2.66 -25.46 -3.19
N VAL A 170 2.52 -24.33 -3.90
CA VAL A 170 2.78 -24.26 -5.36
C VAL A 170 4.26 -24.47 -5.69
N MET A 171 5.17 -23.99 -4.85
CA MET A 171 6.61 -24.07 -5.12
C MET A 171 7.24 -25.41 -4.75
N THR A 172 6.61 -26.21 -3.89
CA THR A 172 7.11 -27.52 -3.45
C THR A 172 6.40 -28.72 -4.09
N SER A 173 5.33 -28.51 -4.84
CA SER A 173 4.57 -29.55 -5.56
C SER A 173 5.07 -29.70 -7.00
#